data_AF-A3U4I5-F1
#
_entry.id   AF-A3U4I5-F1
#
_cell.length_a   1.000
_cell.length_b   1.000
_cell.length_c   1.000
_cell.angle_alpha   90.00
_cell.angle_beta   90.00
_cell.angle_gamma   90.00
#
_symmetry.space_group_name_H-M   'P 1'
#
loop_
_entity.id
_entity.type
_entity.pdbx_description
1 polymer ?
#
loop_
_entity_poly.entity_id
_entity_poly.type
_entity_poly.pdbx_seq_one_letter_code
_entity_poly.pdbx_strand_id
1 'polypeptide(L)'
;MSEIHNIIFEKGIDRLSFDVSILYNELENIEFEDYDLALAELQELKLIKRIGIGNSFKITNSGYKAYEMGIEKFIQEQKKIDYRKERKVFYDYQVSRFRAKTGYIPYVISFISLIISIFAFLNNKNKELQQPIKSNALEQIKDSTLFSIQTKRADSLNKLNRK
;
A
#
# COMPACT_ATOMS: atom_id res chain seq x y z
N MET A 1 -27.87 -0.16 1.03
CA MET A 1 -27.82 -1.57 1.47
C MET A 1 -28.90 -1.78 2.52
N SER A 2 -29.52 -2.96 2.51
CA SER A 2 -30.79 -3.27 3.20
C SER A 2 -30.63 -3.52 4.70
N GLU A 3 -31.67 -3.18 5.47
CA GLU A 3 -31.89 -3.50 6.89
C GLU A 3 -31.66 -4.99 7.21
N ILE A 4 -31.98 -5.86 6.25
CA ILE A 4 -31.79 -7.32 6.31
C ILE A 4 -30.32 -7.69 6.58
N HIS A 5 -29.37 -6.97 5.99
CA HIS A 5 -27.95 -7.28 6.18
C HIS A 5 -27.51 -7.08 7.62
N ASN A 6 -28.00 -6.02 8.27
CA ASN A 6 -27.65 -5.70 9.66
C ASN A 6 -28.24 -6.74 10.61
N ILE A 7 -29.48 -7.18 10.35
CA ILE A 7 -30.14 -8.25 11.12
C ILE A 7 -29.35 -9.55 11.04
N ILE A 8 -28.90 -9.94 9.83
CA ILE A 8 -28.08 -11.14 9.64
C ILE A 8 -26.76 -11.03 10.42
N PHE A 9 -26.11 -9.86 10.40
CA PHE A 9 -24.88 -9.65 11.15
C PHE A 9 -25.09 -9.69 12.66
N GLU A 10 -26.10 -9.00 13.19
CA GLU A 10 -26.39 -8.96 14.63
C GLU A 10 -26.60 -10.38 15.18
N LYS A 11 -27.47 -11.15 14.51
CA LYS A 11 -27.76 -12.54 14.89
C LYS A 11 -26.56 -13.46 14.71
N GLY A 12 -25.79 -13.26 13.65
CA GLY A 12 -24.62 -14.09 13.38
C GLY A 12 -23.41 -13.76 14.28
N ILE A 13 -23.31 -12.54 14.80
CA ILE A 13 -22.25 -12.12 15.73
C ILE A 13 -22.52 -12.74 17.09
N ASP A 14 -23.75 -12.61 17.58
CA ASP A 14 -24.17 -13.17 18.87
C ASP A 14 -23.94 -14.67 18.95
N ARG A 15 -24.18 -15.38 17.83
CA ARG A 15 -24.11 -16.85 17.77
C ARG A 15 -22.79 -17.37 17.19
N LEU A 16 -21.88 -16.52 16.72
CA LEU A 16 -20.65 -16.82 15.94
C LEU A 16 -20.87 -17.60 14.63
N SER A 17 -22.01 -18.27 14.49
CA SER A 17 -22.52 -18.99 13.34
C SER A 17 -24.04 -19.11 13.44
N PHE A 18 -24.72 -19.21 12.30
CA PHE A 18 -26.17 -19.29 12.26
C PHE A 18 -26.65 -20.23 11.15
N ASP A 19 -27.79 -20.88 11.39
CA ASP A 19 -28.54 -21.58 10.34
C ASP A 19 -29.63 -20.66 9.80
N VAL A 20 -29.72 -20.58 8.49
CA VAL A 20 -30.70 -19.75 7.78
C VAL A 20 -32.12 -20.17 8.10
N SER A 21 -32.37 -21.46 8.33
CA SER A 21 -33.68 -21.98 8.71
C SER A 21 -34.17 -21.39 10.04
N ILE A 22 -33.25 -21.07 10.96
CA ILE A 22 -33.57 -20.48 12.26
C ILE A 22 -33.83 -18.98 12.12
N LEU A 23 -33.04 -18.30 11.27
CA LEU A 23 -33.24 -16.88 10.99
C LEU A 23 -34.57 -16.60 10.28
N TYR A 24 -34.99 -17.48 9.36
CA TYR A 24 -36.29 -17.35 8.69
C TYR A 24 -37.47 -17.38 9.66
N ASN A 25 -37.43 -18.25 10.67
CA ASN A 25 -38.50 -18.35 11.66
C ASN A 25 -38.56 -17.13 12.60
N GLU A 26 -37.45 -16.41 12.78
CA GLU A 26 -37.39 -15.22 13.65
C GLU A 26 -37.77 -13.93 12.92
N LEU A 27 -37.88 -13.95 11.59
CA LEU A 27 -38.10 -12.77 10.74
C LEU A 27 -39.43 -12.91 9.99
N GLU A 28 -40.54 -12.83 10.73
CA GLU A 28 -41.91 -13.06 10.23
C GLU A 28 -42.39 -12.08 9.11
N ASN A 29 -41.62 -11.05 8.76
CA ASN A 29 -42.05 -9.96 7.86
C ASN A 29 -41.11 -9.66 6.67
N ILE A 30 -40.15 -10.53 6.36
CA ILE A 30 -39.23 -10.33 5.22
C ILE A 30 -39.53 -11.38 4.15
N GLU A 31 -39.64 -10.97 2.88
CA GLU A 31 -39.83 -11.91 1.77
C GLU A 31 -38.61 -12.84 1.64
N PHE A 32 -38.88 -14.13 1.43
CA PHE A 32 -37.84 -15.17 1.34
C PHE A 32 -36.77 -14.84 0.28
N GLU A 33 -37.19 -14.25 -0.84
CA GLU A 33 -36.32 -13.92 -1.97
C GLU A 33 -35.29 -12.83 -1.61
N ASP A 34 -35.69 -11.83 -0.81
CA ASP A 34 -34.81 -10.74 -0.37
C ASP A 34 -33.70 -11.24 0.58
N TYR A 35 -33.99 -12.29 1.34
CA TYR A 35 -33.05 -12.85 2.30
C TYR A 35 -31.98 -13.73 1.64
N ASP A 36 -32.38 -14.58 0.68
CA ASP A 36 -31.44 -15.38 -0.12
C ASP A 36 -30.51 -14.46 -0.93
N LEU A 37 -31.04 -13.36 -1.48
CA LEU A 37 -30.25 -12.36 -2.18
C LEU A 37 -29.25 -11.66 -1.25
N ALA A 38 -29.67 -11.25 -0.05
CA ALA A 38 -28.77 -10.65 0.95
C ALA A 38 -27.67 -11.62 1.39
N LEU A 39 -27.97 -12.91 1.58
CA LEU A 39 -26.95 -13.91 1.89
C LEU A 39 -25.95 -14.09 0.75
N ALA A 40 -26.43 -14.13 -0.49
CA ALA A 40 -25.57 -14.24 -1.66
C ALA A 40 -24.61 -13.04 -1.76
N GLU A 41 -25.11 -11.82 -1.58
CA GLU A 41 -24.30 -10.60 -1.55
C GLU A 41 -23.24 -10.64 -0.43
N LEU A 42 -23.63 -11.04 0.79
CA LEU A 42 -22.71 -11.16 1.92
C LEU A 42 -21.63 -12.23 1.69
N GLN A 43 -21.95 -13.32 0.98
CA GLN A 43 -20.99 -14.35 0.60
C GLN A 43 -20.02 -13.85 -0.47
N GLU A 44 -20.51 -13.15 -1.50
CA GLU A 44 -19.69 -12.60 -2.57
C GLU A 44 -18.66 -11.60 -2.01
N LEU A 45 -19.10 -10.77 -1.06
CA LEU A 45 -18.24 -9.85 -0.32
C LEU A 45 -17.32 -10.54 0.70
N LYS A 46 -17.39 -11.87 0.82
CA LYS A 46 -16.61 -12.69 1.77
C LYS A 46 -16.81 -12.28 3.22
N LEU A 47 -17.98 -11.73 3.54
CA LEU A 47 -18.32 -11.30 4.90
C LEU A 47 -18.89 -12.45 5.73
N ILE A 48 -19.54 -13.39 5.06
CA ILE A 48 -19.97 -14.66 5.64
C ILE A 48 -19.37 -15.83 4.85
N LYS A 49 -19.24 -16.98 5.50
CA LYS A 49 -18.73 -18.21 4.91
C LYS A 49 -19.64 -19.37 5.29
N ARG A 50 -20.04 -20.19 4.32
CA ARG A 50 -20.80 -21.42 4.60
C ARG A 50 -19.92 -22.41 5.36
N ILE A 51 -20.47 -23.03 6.40
CA ILE A 51 -19.82 -24.10 7.17
C ILE A 51 -20.57 -25.41 6.91
N GLY A 52 -19.84 -26.45 6.51
CA GLY A 52 -20.39 -27.81 6.41
C GLY A 52 -21.38 -28.02 5.27
N ILE A 53 -22.19 -29.06 5.40
CA ILE A 53 -23.27 -29.43 4.48
C ILE A 53 -24.57 -28.87 5.06
N GLY A 54 -25.24 -28.00 4.32
CA GLY A 54 -26.49 -27.36 4.75
C GLY A 54 -26.46 -25.82 4.61
N ASN A 55 -27.38 -25.16 5.32
CA ASN A 55 -27.59 -23.71 5.28
C ASN A 55 -27.01 -22.99 6.51
N SER A 56 -25.86 -23.47 6.99
CA SER A 56 -25.14 -22.90 8.12
C SER A 56 -24.02 -21.97 7.66
N PHE A 57 -23.93 -20.79 8.28
CA PHE A 57 -22.99 -19.73 7.92
C PHE A 57 -22.21 -19.24 9.14
N LYS A 58 -20.96 -18.83 8.90
CA LYS A 58 -20.10 -18.13 9.87
C LYS A 58 -19.87 -16.71 9.42
N ILE A 59 -19.81 -15.78 10.37
CA ILE A 59 -19.24 -14.47 10.10
C ILE A 59 -17.72 -14.59 10.03
N THR A 60 -17.14 -14.01 8.97
CA THR A 60 -15.68 -13.95 8.78
C THR A 60 -15.09 -12.73 9.49
N ASN A 61 -13.76 -12.68 9.64
CA ASN A 61 -13.11 -11.49 10.21
C ASN A 61 -13.39 -10.21 9.40
N SER A 62 -13.59 -10.32 8.08
CA SER A 62 -14.03 -9.19 7.24
C SER A 62 -15.49 -8.83 7.53
N GLY A 63 -16.36 -9.80 7.79
CA GLY A 63 -17.73 -9.57 8.25
C GLY A 63 -17.80 -8.79 9.56
N TYR A 64 -16.99 -9.17 10.56
CA TYR A 64 -16.89 -8.42 11.83
C TYR A 64 -16.48 -6.96 11.61
N LYS A 65 -15.44 -6.74 10.79
CA LYS A 65 -15.01 -5.38 10.44
C LYS A 65 -16.11 -4.60 9.72
N ALA A 66 -16.79 -5.24 8.78
CA ALA A 66 -17.89 -4.63 8.03
C ALA A 66 -19.07 -4.25 8.95
N TYR A 67 -19.36 -5.05 9.96
CA TYR A 67 -20.35 -4.71 10.98
C TYR A 67 -19.94 -3.49 11.81
N GLU A 68 -18.70 -3.47 12.35
CA GLU A 68 -18.21 -2.36 13.18
C GLU A 68 -18.19 -1.00 12.45
N MET A 69 -17.79 -0.99 11.18
CA MET A 69 -17.63 0.25 10.41
C MET A 69 -18.87 0.60 9.56
N GLY A 70 -19.79 -0.35 9.38
CA GLY A 70 -20.87 -0.29 8.40
C GLY A 70 -20.45 -0.83 7.02
N ILE A 71 -21.30 -1.68 6.43
CA ILE A 71 -20.97 -2.43 5.20
C ILE A 71 -20.64 -1.50 4.03
N GLU A 72 -21.35 -0.39 3.89
CA GLU A 72 -21.10 0.57 2.82
C GLU A 72 -19.70 1.19 2.92
N LYS A 73 -19.27 1.55 4.13
CA LYS A 73 -17.92 2.07 4.36
C LYS A 73 -16.87 1.00 4.09
N PHE A 74 -17.13 -0.24 4.50
CA PHE A 74 -16.25 -1.37 4.19
C PHE A 74 -16.05 -1.56 2.70
N ILE A 75 -17.13 -1.52 1.90
CA ILE A 75 -17.06 -1.63 0.45
C ILE A 75 -16.24 -0.49 -0.15
N GLN A 76 -16.45 0.75 0.32
CA GLN A 76 -15.66 1.90 -0.14
C GLN A 76 -14.18 1.77 0.21
N GLU A 77 -13.87 1.26 1.40
CA GLU A 77 -12.49 1.03 1.82
C GLU A 77 -11.81 -0.06 0.98
N GLN A 78 -12.52 -1.16 0.71
CA GLN A 78 -12.01 -2.22 -0.15
C GLN A 78 -11.75 -1.74 -1.57
N LYS A 79 -12.66 -0.95 -2.15
CA LYS A 79 -12.45 -0.32 -3.45
C LYS A 79 -11.20 0.56 -3.46
N LYS A 80 -10.95 1.33 -2.39
CA LYS A 80 -9.72 2.14 -2.26
C LYS A 80 -8.46 1.29 -2.16
N ILE A 81 -8.52 0.18 -1.43
CA ILE A 81 -7.40 -0.75 -1.27
C ILE A 81 -7.07 -1.41 -2.62
N ASP A 82 -8.07 -1.88 -3.34
CA ASP A 82 -7.86 -2.56 -4.63
C ASP A 82 -7.36 -1.58 -5.69
N TYR A 83 -7.89 -0.36 -5.71
CA TYR A 83 -7.35 0.72 -6.55
C TYR A 83 -5.86 1.00 -6.29
N ARG A 84 -5.44 1.01 -5.02
CA ARG A 84 -4.03 1.19 -4.67
C ARG A 84 -3.17 0.00 -5.12
N LYS A 85 -3.67 -1.22 -5.03
CA LYS A 85 -2.97 -2.42 -5.52
C LYS A 85 -2.79 -2.38 -7.03
N GLU A 86 -3.84 -2.04 -7.79
CA GLU A 86 -3.76 -1.89 -9.24
C GLU A 86 -2.74 -0.85 -9.65
N ARG A 87 -2.77 0.32 -9.01
CA ARG A 87 -1.74 1.36 -9.23
C ARG A 87 -0.35 0.85 -8.93
N LYS A 88 -0.15 0.12 -7.82
CA LYS A 88 1.16 -0.45 -7.48
C LYS A 88 1.66 -1.40 -8.57
N VAL A 89 0.81 -2.31 -9.06
CA VAL A 89 1.15 -3.22 -10.16
C VAL A 89 1.54 -2.44 -11.42
N PHE A 90 0.79 -1.40 -11.75
CA PHE A 90 1.10 -0.53 -12.89
C PHE A 90 2.42 0.21 -12.72
N TYR A 91 2.72 0.73 -11.53
CA TYR A 91 4.00 1.37 -11.22
C TYR A 91 5.16 0.37 -11.29
N ASP A 92 5.01 -0.82 -10.72
CA ASP A 92 6.03 -1.87 -10.75
C ASP A 92 6.32 -2.29 -12.20
N TYR A 93 5.29 -2.42 -13.03
CA TYR A 93 5.45 -2.66 -14.48
C TYR A 93 6.21 -1.53 -15.18
N GLN A 94 5.86 -0.28 -14.91
CA GLN A 94 6.57 0.88 -15.48
C GLN A 94 8.04 0.91 -15.06
N VAL A 95 8.33 0.67 -13.79
CA VAL A 95 9.71 0.63 -13.26
C VAL A 95 10.49 -0.52 -13.90
N SER A 96 9.88 -1.70 -14.03
CA SER A 96 10.48 -2.84 -14.71
C SER A 96 10.81 -2.53 -16.17
N ARG A 97 9.86 -1.93 -16.89
CA ARG A 97 10.07 -1.50 -18.28
C ARG A 97 11.14 -0.43 -18.42
N PHE A 98 11.21 0.52 -17.47
CA PHE A 98 12.26 1.53 -17.44
C PHE A 98 13.62 0.88 -17.21
N ARG A 99 13.77 0.03 -16.18
CA ARG A 99 15.01 -0.72 -15.91
C ARG A 99 15.47 -1.58 -17.08
N ALA A 100 14.55 -2.25 -17.77
CA ALA A 100 14.87 -3.03 -18.96
C ALA A 100 15.43 -2.15 -20.09
N LYS A 101 14.88 -0.94 -20.28
CA LYS A 101 15.37 0.00 -21.30
C LYS A 101 16.61 0.76 -20.89
N THR A 102 16.79 1.07 -19.60
CA THR A 102 17.85 1.96 -19.12
C THR A 102 18.90 1.25 -18.27
N GLY A 103 18.92 -0.09 -18.28
CA GLY A 103 19.87 -0.89 -17.51
C GLY A 103 21.34 -0.59 -17.86
N TYR A 104 21.60 -0.04 -19.05
CA TYR A 104 22.92 0.38 -19.48
C TYR A 104 23.34 1.79 -19.00
N ILE A 105 22.40 2.62 -18.51
CA ILE A 105 22.69 4.02 -18.08
C ILE A 105 23.80 4.09 -17.02
N PRO A 106 23.81 3.24 -15.96
CA PRO A 106 24.89 3.24 -14.97
C PRO A 106 26.27 3.01 -15.61
N TYR A 107 26.35 2.13 -16.61
CA TYR A 107 27.59 1.83 -17.32
C TYR A 107 28.01 2.99 -18.21
N VAL A 108 27.07 3.66 -18.88
CA VAL A 108 27.36 4.86 -19.67
C VAL A 108 27.90 5.99 -18.79
N ILE A 109 27.29 6.23 -17.62
CA ILE A 109 27.79 7.21 -16.65
C ILE A 109 29.21 6.84 -16.19
N SER A 110 29.45 5.57 -15.88
CA SER A 110 30.79 5.09 -15.48
C SER A 110 31.83 5.28 -16.60
N PHE A 111 31.45 5.01 -17.84
CA PHE A 111 32.33 5.16 -19.00
C PHE A 111 32.67 6.62 -19.28
N ILE A 112 31.68 7.52 -19.24
CA ILE A 112 31.91 8.96 -19.37
C ILE A 112 32.84 9.47 -18.26
N SER A 113 32.64 8.99 -17.02
CA SER A 113 33.50 9.33 -15.87
C SER A 113 34.95 8.91 -16.12
N LEU A 114 35.16 7.72 -16.69
CA LEU A 114 36.48 7.22 -17.06
C LEU A 114 37.14 8.12 -18.13
N ILE A 115 36.40 8.48 -19.19
CA ILE A 115 36.90 9.38 -20.24
C ILE A 115 37.31 10.72 -19.66
N ILE A 116 36.46 11.34 -18.81
CA ILE A 116 36.77 12.61 -18.15
C ILE A 116 38.04 12.49 -17.30
N SER A 117 38.20 11.39 -16.56
CA SER A 117 39.41 11.13 -15.76
C SER A 117 40.66 11.02 -16.62
N ILE A 118 40.60 10.32 -17.76
CA ILE A 118 41.71 10.18 -18.69
C ILE A 118 42.05 11.55 -19.31
N PHE A 119 41.04 12.31 -19.71
CA PHE A 119 41.23 13.64 -20.30
C PHE A 119 41.85 14.62 -19.29
N ALA A 120 41.40 14.59 -18.03
CA ALA A 120 41.99 15.37 -16.95
C ALA A 120 43.45 14.97 -16.68
N PHE A 121 43.77 13.67 -16.69
CA PHE A 121 45.13 13.17 -16.50
C PHE A 121 46.07 13.61 -17.62
N LEU A 122 45.63 13.54 -18.88
CA LEU A 122 46.41 14.00 -20.04
C LEU A 122 46.60 15.53 -20.03
N ASN A 123 45.58 16.30 -19.64
CA ASN A 123 45.70 17.76 -19.51
C ASN A 123 46.62 18.18 -18.34
N ASN A 124 46.64 17.42 -17.24
CA ASN A 124 47.55 17.70 -16.12
C ASN A 124 49.01 17.43 -16.48
N LYS A 125 49.31 16.45 -17.35
CA LYS A 125 50.68 16.24 -17.85
C LYS A 125 51.21 17.40 -18.71
N ASN A 126 50.34 18.17 -19.34
CA ASN A 126 50.71 19.35 -20.13
C ASN A 126 50.70 20.66 -19.33
N LYS A 127 50.44 20.62 -18.02
CA LYS A 127 50.36 21.79 -17.13
C LYS A 127 51.28 21.68 -15.90
N GLU A 128 52.50 21.20 -16.08
CA GLU A 128 53.53 21.32 -15.05
C GLU A 128 54.11 22.75 -14.89
N LEU A 129 53.63 23.74 -15.65
CA LEU A 129 53.98 25.13 -15.37
C LEU A 129 52.75 25.99 -15.04
N GLN A 130 52.64 26.24 -13.74
CA GLN A 130 52.04 27.41 -13.12
C GLN A 130 50.50 27.52 -13.19
N GLN A 131 49.84 27.08 -12.12
CA GLN A 131 49.02 27.96 -11.28
C GLN A 131 48.50 27.18 -10.06
N PRO A 132 48.59 27.74 -8.83
CA PRO A 132 47.97 27.14 -7.66
C PRO A 132 46.45 27.26 -7.82
N ILE A 133 45.79 26.12 -8.06
CA ILE A 133 44.34 26.01 -7.98
C ILE A 133 43.97 26.32 -6.53
N LYS A 134 43.36 27.50 -6.30
CA LYS A 134 42.76 27.87 -5.02
C LYS A 134 41.81 26.75 -4.59
N SER A 135 42.19 26.08 -3.51
CA SER A 135 41.56 24.89 -2.93
C SER A 135 40.18 25.12 -2.28
N ASN A 136 39.54 26.27 -2.48
CA ASN A 136 38.41 26.67 -1.62
C ASN A 136 37.01 26.38 -2.21
N ALA A 137 36.90 25.70 -3.34
CA ALA A 137 35.59 25.40 -3.96
C ALA A 137 35.11 23.94 -3.79
N LEU A 138 36.01 23.02 -3.42
CA LEU A 138 35.70 21.58 -3.32
C LEU A 138 35.33 21.12 -1.90
N GLU A 139 35.67 21.88 -0.87
CA GLU A 139 35.29 21.56 0.51
C GLU A 139 33.86 22.00 0.86
N GLN A 140 33.29 23.01 0.19
CA GLN A 140 31.97 23.54 0.54
C GLN A 140 30.76 22.69 0.10
N ILE A 141 30.95 21.71 -0.79
CA ILE A 141 29.82 20.89 -1.32
C ILE A 141 29.64 19.59 -0.51
N LYS A 142 30.67 19.14 0.23
CA LYS A 142 30.57 17.93 1.06
C LYS A 142 29.82 18.15 2.38
N ASP A 143 29.84 19.37 2.92
CA ASP A 143 29.26 19.62 4.24
C ASP A 143 27.78 20.05 4.22
N SER A 144 27.28 20.64 3.13
CA SER A 144 25.89 21.16 3.10
C SER A 144 24.81 20.08 3.01
N THR A 145 25.11 18.94 2.40
CA THR A 145 24.13 17.84 2.22
C THR A 145 24.12 16.87 3.40
N LEU A 146 25.27 16.58 4.01
CA LEU A 146 25.33 15.71 5.20
C LEU A 146 24.79 16.40 6.46
N PHE A 147 25.06 17.69 6.66
CA PHE A 147 24.60 18.43 7.84
C PHE A 147 23.09 18.70 7.84
N SER A 148 22.48 18.87 6.67
CA SER A 148 21.02 19.08 6.55
C SER A 148 20.20 17.79 6.73
N ILE A 149 20.81 16.62 6.52
CA ILE A 149 20.16 15.31 6.76
C ILE A 149 20.26 14.92 8.24
N GLN A 150 21.38 15.23 8.91
CA GLN A 150 21.54 14.95 10.35
C GLN A 150 20.66 15.84 11.22
N THR A 151 20.56 17.14 10.92
CA THR A 151 19.71 18.07 11.68
C THR A 151 18.22 17.74 11.56
N LYS A 152 17.73 17.35 10.37
CA LYS A 152 16.33 16.90 10.19
C LYS A 152 15.97 15.62 10.95
N ARG A 153 16.92 14.71 11.16
CA ARG A 153 16.71 13.50 11.98
C ARG A 153 16.71 13.79 13.48
N ALA A 154 17.54 14.72 13.94
CA ALA A 154 17.56 15.13 15.34
C ALA A 154 16.25 15.84 15.76
N ASP A 155 15.70 16.71 14.90
CA ASP A 155 14.45 17.43 15.17
C ASP A 155 13.21 16.54 15.15
N SER A 156 13.22 15.46 14.36
CA SER A 156 12.12 14.50 14.32
C SER A 156 12.12 13.52 15.50
N LEU A 157 13.31 13.16 16.03
CA LEU A 157 13.44 12.38 17.27
C LEU A 157 13.02 13.20 18.51
N ASN A 158 13.39 14.48 18.58
CA ASN A 158 13.00 15.34 19.71
C ASN A 158 11.50 15.70 19.72
N LYS A 159 10.82 15.68 18.56
CA LYS A 159 9.35 15.84 18.49
C LYS A 159 8.58 14.59 18.91
N LEU A 160 9.20 13.40 18.82
CA LEU A 160 8.56 12.15 19.23
C LEU A 160 8.63 11.93 20.75
N ASN A 161 9.69 12.42 21.41
CA ASN A 161 9.89 12.30 22.86
C ASN A 161 9.19 13.39 23.69
N ARG A 162 8.41 14.28 23.08
CA ARG A 162 7.65 15.35 23.74
C ARG A 162 6.12 15.17 23.66
N LYS A 163 5.65 13.94 23.44
CA LYS A 163 4.23 13.57 23.54
C LYS A 163 4.02 12.57 24.66
#